data_AF-A0A8T5EFC0-F1
#
_entry.id   AF-A0A8T5EFC0-F1
#
_cell.length_a   1.000
_cell.length_b   1.000
_cell.length_c   1.000
_cell.angle_alpha   90.00
_cell.angle_beta   90.00
_cell.angle_gamma   90.00
#
_symmetry.space_group_name_H-M   'P 1'
#
loop_
_entity.id
_entity.type
_entity.pdbx_description
1 polymer ?
#
loop_
_entity_poly.entity_id
_entity_poly.type
_entity_poly.pdbx_seq_one_letter_code
_entity_poly.pdbx_strand_id
1 'polypeptide(L)'
;MDFEIPELPDEDEDDIDPFAALGIDSPKPEINEDGSTSPAKDALDALLEEDDEESLDDAIAEDNFFTAESSGDENNSQKGGAKAQPNENSLETYQLLLETVWVDDVLDPAEVALLARKREALGISFEQHIEVVRNIITEDVE
;
A
#
# COMPACT_ATOMS: atom_id res chain seq x y z
N MET A 1 45.02 -2.15 29.38
CA MET A 1 44.50 -1.88 28.02
C MET A 1 43.38 -0.90 28.23
N ASP A 2 43.66 0.38 27.98
CA ASP A 2 42.62 1.40 27.94
C ASP A 2 41.79 1.13 26.69
N PHE A 3 40.49 0.85 26.87
CA PHE A 3 39.55 0.73 25.76
C PHE A 3 39.24 2.16 25.30
N GLU A 4 39.82 2.53 24.17
CA GLU A 4 39.51 3.76 23.45
C GLU A 4 38.08 3.62 22.92
N ILE A 5 37.14 4.34 23.54
CA ILE A 5 35.75 4.40 23.09
C ILE A 5 35.77 5.21 21.79
N PRO A 6 35.30 4.68 20.64
CA PRO A 6 35.19 5.47 19.44
C PRO A 6 34.28 6.67 19.71
N GLU A 7 34.79 7.87 19.44
CA GLU A 7 34.01 9.11 19.47
C GLU A 7 32.75 8.91 18.62
N LEU A 8 31.59 9.17 19.25
CA LEU A 8 30.30 9.23 18.57
C LEU A 8 30.41 10.29 17.45
N PRO A 9 29.72 10.09 16.30
CA PRO A 9 29.66 11.11 15.26
C PRO A 9 29.15 12.43 15.84
N ASP A 10 29.71 13.54 15.37
CA ASP A 10 29.44 14.89 15.83
C ASP A 10 27.92 15.17 15.85
N GLU A 11 27.42 15.80 16.92
CA GLU A 11 26.01 16.16 17.14
C GLU A 11 25.43 17.11 16.06
N ASP A 12 26.22 17.49 15.05
CA ASP A 12 25.85 18.33 13.92
C ASP A 12 25.19 17.54 12.75
N GLU A 13 25.19 16.19 12.77
CA GLU A 13 24.52 15.36 11.75
C GLU A 13 23.01 15.19 11.99
N ASP A 14 22.52 15.40 13.21
CA ASP A 14 21.08 15.30 13.55
C ASP A 14 20.26 16.54 13.13
N ASP A 15 20.93 17.66 12.86
CA ASP A 15 20.30 18.91 12.36
C ASP A 15 20.19 18.94 10.82
N ILE A 16 20.70 17.90 10.13
CA ILE A 16 20.54 17.76 8.68
C ILE A 16 19.13 17.28 8.39
N ASP A 17 18.30 18.18 7.86
CA ASP A 17 16.97 17.83 7.39
C ASP A 17 17.06 16.67 6.37
N PRO A 18 16.46 15.50 6.66
CA PRO A 18 16.54 14.32 5.79
C PRO A 18 15.95 14.59 4.41
N PHE A 19 15.01 15.53 4.27
CA PHE A 19 14.45 15.92 2.99
C PHE A 19 15.40 16.80 2.17
N ALA A 20 16.21 17.63 2.84
CA ALA A 20 17.23 18.44 2.18
C ALA A 20 18.36 17.57 1.59
N ALA A 21 18.71 16.48 2.27
CA ALA A 21 19.69 15.51 1.77
C ALA A 21 19.24 14.82 0.45
N LEU A 22 17.93 14.66 0.26
CA LEU A 22 17.33 14.10 -0.96
C LEU A 22 17.26 15.10 -2.12
N GLY A 23 17.71 16.34 -1.92
CA GLY A 23 17.62 17.41 -2.93
C GLY A 23 16.18 17.88 -3.17
N ILE A 24 15.25 17.55 -2.28
CA ILE A 24 13.88 18.06 -2.28
C ILE A 24 13.92 19.43 -1.60
N ASP A 25 14.55 20.40 -2.28
CA ASP A 25 14.46 21.80 -1.87
C ASP A 25 13.04 22.25 -2.19
N SER A 26 12.13 22.04 -1.24
CA SER A 26 10.74 22.43 -1.38
C SER A 26 10.73 23.95 -1.50
N PRO A 27 10.29 24.53 -2.64
CA PRO A 27 10.19 25.97 -2.75
C PRO A 27 9.24 26.43 -1.65
N LYS A 28 9.77 27.20 -0.69
CA LYS A 28 9.01 27.70 0.45
C LYS A 28 7.78 28.42 -0.13
N PRO A 29 6.55 27.91 0.09
CA PRO A 29 5.39 28.60 -0.45
C PRO A 29 5.37 29.97 0.21
N GLU A 30 5.46 31.04 -0.59
CA GLU A 30 5.22 32.38 -0.10
C GLU A 30 3.74 32.46 0.26
N ILE A 31 3.46 32.25 1.55
CA ILE A 31 2.13 32.44 2.12
C ILE A 31 1.94 33.96 2.18
N ASN A 32 1.03 34.47 1.36
CA ASN A 32 0.64 35.87 1.44
C ASN A 32 0.01 36.14 2.83
N GLU A 33 -0.04 37.40 3.28
CA GLU A 33 -0.61 37.77 4.59
C GLU A 33 -2.08 37.31 4.80
N ASP A 34 -2.75 36.86 3.73
CA ASP A 34 -4.10 36.28 3.70
C ASP A 34 -4.13 34.74 3.86
N GLY A 35 -2.99 34.09 4.06
CA GLY A 35 -2.91 32.62 4.18
C GLY A 35 -2.96 31.86 2.84
N SER A 36 -3.02 32.58 1.72
CA SER A 36 -3.05 32.00 0.37
C SER A 36 -1.65 31.91 -0.23
N THR A 37 -1.30 30.74 -0.77
CA THR A 37 -0.05 30.51 -1.50
C THR A 37 -0.19 31.10 -2.90
N SER A 38 0.78 31.90 -3.33
CA SER A 38 0.80 32.46 -4.70
C SER A 38 0.69 31.34 -5.75
N PRO A 39 0.01 31.57 -6.90
CA PRO A 39 -0.33 30.55 -7.89
C PRO A 39 0.88 30.19 -8.76
N ALA A 40 1.97 29.75 -8.15
CA ALA A 40 2.94 28.92 -8.84
C ALA A 40 2.28 27.56 -9.01
N LYS A 41 1.51 27.40 -10.11
CA LYS A 41 0.84 26.18 -10.58
C LYS A 41 1.19 24.96 -9.74
N ASP A 42 0.30 24.64 -8.80
CA ASP A 42 0.41 23.46 -7.97
C ASP A 42 0.59 22.25 -8.89
N ALA A 43 1.53 21.36 -8.57
CA ALA A 43 1.70 20.11 -9.31
C ALA A 43 0.41 19.26 -9.31
N LEU A 44 -0.50 19.53 -8.37
CA LEU A 44 -1.83 18.94 -8.27
C LEU A 44 -2.82 19.55 -9.27
N ASP A 45 -2.69 20.84 -9.61
CA ASP A 45 -3.54 21.53 -10.59
C ASP A 45 -3.29 20.98 -12.01
N ALA A 46 -2.04 20.63 -12.32
CA ALA A 46 -1.70 19.95 -13.57
C ALA A 46 -2.28 18.51 -13.64
N LEU A 47 -2.50 17.87 -12.50
CA LEU A 47 -3.15 16.55 -12.43
C LEU A 47 -4.68 16.67 -12.56
N LEU A 48 -5.26 17.78 -12.09
CA LEU A 48 -6.69 18.07 -12.20
C LEU A 48 -7.08 18.53 -13.61
N GLU A 49 -6.17 19.20 -14.33
CA GLU A 49 -6.41 19.69 -15.70
C GLU A 49 -6.37 18.57 -16.76
N GLU A 50 -5.83 17.37 -16.43
CA GLU A 50 -5.75 16.23 -17.36
C GLU A 50 -6.94 15.26 -17.28
N ASP A 51 -7.84 15.38 -16.29
CA ASP A 51 -9.00 14.49 -16.09
C ASP A 51 -10.34 15.24 -16.18
N ASP A 52 -10.56 15.91 -17.32
CA ASP A 52 -11.88 16.44 -17.70
C ASP A 52 -12.50 15.53 -18.76
N GLU A 53 -13.15 14.43 -18.32
CA GLU A 53 -14.35 13.82 -18.94
C GLU A 53 -14.66 12.42 -18.35
N GLU A 54 -15.09 12.29 -17.07
CA GLU A 54 -16.17 11.34 -16.69
C GLU A 54 -16.95 11.88 -15.49
N SER A 55 -18.27 11.99 -15.66
CA SER A 55 -19.24 12.55 -14.71
C SER A 55 -19.24 11.83 -13.35
N LEU A 56 -18.98 12.59 -12.29
CA LEU A 56 -19.09 12.23 -10.86
C LEU A 56 -20.56 12.01 -10.36
N ASP A 57 -21.46 11.56 -11.24
CA ASP A 57 -22.90 11.42 -10.95
C ASP A 57 -23.31 10.03 -10.39
N ASP A 58 -22.38 9.10 -10.17
CA ASP A 58 -22.70 7.75 -9.61
C ASP A 58 -22.25 7.54 -8.14
N ALA A 59 -21.79 8.60 -7.46
CA ALA A 59 -21.16 8.49 -6.14
C ALA A 59 -22.07 8.82 -4.93
N ILE A 60 -23.41 8.80 -5.07
CA ILE A 60 -24.32 9.08 -3.93
C ILE A 60 -25.58 8.19 -3.94
N ALA A 61 -25.38 6.88 -3.85
CA ALA A 61 -26.38 5.96 -3.30
C ALA A 61 -25.78 5.20 -2.11
N GLU A 62 -25.45 5.95 -1.05
CA GLU A 62 -25.44 5.40 0.30
C GLU A 62 -26.86 4.94 0.63
N ASP A 63 -27.05 3.64 0.87
CA ASP A 63 -27.73 3.08 2.07
C ASP A 63 -28.10 1.60 1.83
N ASN A 64 -27.12 0.69 1.96
CA ASN A 64 -27.40 -0.74 2.19
C ASN A 64 -26.80 -1.19 3.53
N PHE A 65 -27.15 -0.40 4.55
CA PHE A 65 -27.07 -0.73 5.95
C PHE A 65 -27.93 -1.97 6.27
N PHE A 66 -27.27 -3.11 6.51
CA PHE A 66 -27.69 -4.15 7.45
C PHE A 66 -29.17 -4.61 7.37
N THR A 67 -29.58 -5.27 6.28
CA THR A 67 -30.81 -6.10 6.30
C THR A 67 -30.57 -7.47 5.69
N ALA A 68 -30.55 -8.46 6.58
CA ALA A 68 -30.56 -9.86 6.25
C ALA A 68 -31.91 -10.24 5.61
N GLU A 69 -31.88 -10.74 4.39
CA GLU A 69 -32.87 -11.72 3.93
C GLU A 69 -32.23 -12.71 2.97
N SER A 70 -32.33 -13.98 3.34
CA SER A 70 -31.99 -15.15 2.55
C SER A 70 -32.83 -15.21 1.29
N SER A 71 -32.20 -15.15 0.11
CA SER A 71 -32.58 -15.95 -1.07
C SER A 71 -31.44 -15.91 -2.08
N GLY A 72 -31.02 -17.09 -2.52
CA GLY A 72 -29.88 -17.23 -3.42
C GLY A 72 -30.13 -16.66 -4.81
N ASP A 73 -29.05 -16.21 -5.44
CA ASP A 73 -28.89 -16.23 -6.88
C ASP A 73 -27.41 -16.40 -7.22
N GLU A 74 -27.14 -17.47 -7.95
CA GLU A 74 -25.83 -17.88 -8.43
C GLU A 74 -25.48 -17.01 -9.65
N ASN A 75 -24.71 -15.94 -9.47
CA ASN A 75 -24.22 -15.18 -10.63
C ASN A 75 -22.71 -14.99 -10.60
N ASN A 76 -22.05 -16.03 -11.09
CA ASN A 76 -20.74 -16.00 -11.69
C ASN A 76 -20.73 -14.97 -12.84
N SER A 77 -20.27 -13.75 -12.56
CA SER A 77 -19.89 -12.77 -13.59
C SER A 77 -18.39 -12.55 -13.58
N GLN A 78 -17.74 -13.50 -14.25
CA GLN A 78 -16.49 -13.40 -14.96
C GLN A 78 -16.13 -11.99 -15.44
N LYS A 79 -15.31 -11.27 -14.65
CA LYS A 79 -14.54 -10.13 -15.14
C LYS A 79 -13.19 -10.67 -15.60
N GLY A 80 -13.03 -10.78 -16.91
CA GLY A 80 -11.77 -11.19 -17.55
C GLY A 80 -10.67 -10.15 -17.32
N GLY A 81 -10.01 -10.22 -16.16
CA GLY A 81 -8.70 -9.61 -15.97
C GLY A 81 -7.70 -10.45 -16.76
N ALA A 82 -6.95 -9.81 -17.66
CA ALA A 82 -5.80 -10.43 -18.30
C ALA A 82 -4.96 -11.12 -17.20
N LYS A 83 -4.87 -12.45 -17.25
CA LYS A 83 -4.09 -13.22 -16.28
C LYS A 83 -2.62 -12.81 -16.43
N ALA A 84 -2.20 -11.82 -15.67
CA ALA A 84 -0.79 -11.57 -15.42
C ALA A 84 -0.23 -12.90 -14.92
N GLN A 85 0.63 -13.52 -15.73
CA GLN A 85 1.34 -14.71 -15.30
C GLN A 85 2.17 -14.30 -14.08
N PRO A 86 2.11 -15.04 -12.96
CA PRO A 86 2.94 -14.74 -11.82
C PRO A 86 4.39 -14.86 -12.29
N ASN A 87 5.13 -13.74 -12.27
CA ASN A 87 6.57 -13.76 -12.39
C ASN A 87 7.16 -14.03 -11.00
N GLU A 88 8.46 -14.35 -10.91
CA GLU A 88 9.12 -14.62 -9.62
C GLU A 88 8.93 -13.45 -8.64
N ASN A 89 9.00 -12.20 -9.14
CA ASN A 89 8.75 -11.00 -8.35
C ASN A 89 7.32 -10.93 -7.75
N SER A 90 6.29 -11.45 -8.44
CA SER A 90 4.92 -11.50 -7.92
C SER A 90 4.83 -12.39 -6.69
N LEU A 91 5.52 -13.54 -6.71
CA LEU A 91 5.52 -14.47 -5.59
C LEU A 91 6.31 -13.88 -4.41
N GLU A 92 7.48 -13.31 -4.67
CA GLU A 92 8.29 -12.61 -3.65
C GLU A 92 7.52 -11.44 -3.02
N THR A 93 6.83 -10.62 -3.82
CA THR A 93 5.99 -9.53 -3.30
C THR A 93 4.88 -10.05 -2.40
N TYR A 94 4.27 -11.18 -2.78
CA TYR A 94 3.21 -11.80 -2.01
C TYR A 94 3.73 -12.41 -0.70
N GLN A 95 4.91 -13.01 -0.73
CA GLN A 95 5.60 -13.54 0.44
C GLN A 95 5.94 -12.41 1.42
N LEU A 96 6.57 -11.34 0.96
CA LEU A 96 6.86 -10.16 1.78
C LEU A 96 5.60 -9.61 2.44
N LEU A 97 4.48 -9.52 1.71
CA LEU A 97 3.20 -9.11 2.31
C LEU A 97 2.75 -10.08 3.40
N LEU A 98 2.81 -11.39 3.12
CA LEU A 98 2.39 -12.43 4.05
C LEU A 98 3.22 -12.41 5.35
N GLU A 99 4.52 -12.18 5.25
CA GLU A 99 5.43 -12.00 6.40
C GLU A 99 5.01 -10.81 7.28
N THR A 100 4.50 -9.71 6.70
CA THR A 100 4.04 -8.55 7.49
C THR A 100 2.70 -8.73 8.19
N VAL A 101 1.83 -9.63 7.69
CA VAL A 101 0.49 -9.86 8.26
C VAL A 101 0.44 -11.11 9.14
N TRP A 102 1.44 -11.99 9.06
CA TRP A 102 1.52 -13.17 9.92
C TRP A 102 2.03 -12.79 11.31
N VAL A 103 1.13 -12.67 12.30
CA VAL A 103 1.47 -12.28 13.67
C VAL A 103 0.85 -13.27 14.68
N ASP A 104 1.67 -13.79 15.61
CA ASP A 104 1.23 -14.68 16.70
C ASP A 104 0.41 -15.91 16.25
N ASP A 105 0.76 -16.52 15.11
CA ASP A 105 0.04 -17.65 14.50
C ASP A 105 -1.45 -17.38 14.20
N VAL A 106 -1.84 -16.10 14.11
CA VAL A 106 -3.22 -15.68 13.86
C VAL A 106 -3.25 -14.71 12.69
N LEU A 107 -4.19 -14.93 11.77
CA LEU A 107 -4.58 -13.95 10.77
C LEU A 107 -6.01 -13.48 11.05
N ASP A 108 -6.22 -12.18 11.01
CA ASP A 108 -7.55 -11.62 11.13
C ASP A 108 -8.34 -11.76 9.80
N PRO A 109 -9.69 -11.63 9.84
CA PRO A 109 -10.49 -11.75 8.62
C PRO A 109 -10.18 -10.70 7.55
N ALA A 110 -9.69 -9.51 7.94
CA ALA A 110 -9.39 -8.42 7.03
C ALA A 110 -8.09 -8.66 6.25
N GLU A 111 -7.07 -9.20 6.91
CA GLU A 111 -5.78 -9.65 6.37
C GLU A 111 -5.98 -10.82 5.42
N VAL A 112 -6.83 -11.79 5.77
CA VAL A 112 -7.19 -12.88 4.85
C VAL A 112 -7.86 -12.33 3.59
N ALA A 113 -8.77 -11.35 3.72
CA ALA A 113 -9.40 -10.70 2.59
C ALA A 113 -8.39 -9.91 1.74
N LEU A 114 -7.44 -9.21 2.39
CA LEU A 114 -6.35 -8.49 1.73
C LEU A 114 -5.47 -9.45 0.93
N LEU A 115 -5.05 -10.57 1.53
CA LEU A 115 -4.25 -11.60 0.88
C LEU A 115 -4.99 -12.24 -0.30
N ALA A 116 -6.30 -12.49 -0.17
CA ALA A 116 -7.11 -13.02 -1.27
C ALA A 116 -7.14 -12.05 -2.45
N ARG A 117 -7.37 -10.76 -2.18
CA ARG A 117 -7.37 -9.70 -3.20
C ARG A 117 -5.99 -9.54 -3.84
N LYS A 118 -4.92 -9.54 -3.05
CA LYS A 118 -3.56 -9.40 -3.55
C LYS A 118 -3.14 -10.60 -4.40
N ARG A 119 -3.52 -11.81 -3.96
CA ARG A 119 -3.30 -13.05 -4.71
C ARG A 119 -3.94 -12.98 -6.09
N GLU A 120 -5.20 -12.56 -6.16
CA GLU A 120 -5.92 -12.37 -7.42
C GLU A 120 -5.26 -11.32 -8.32
N ALA A 121 -4.88 -10.17 -7.74
CA ALA A 121 -4.21 -9.09 -8.48
C ALA A 121 -2.86 -9.51 -9.08
N LEU A 122 -2.13 -10.40 -8.40
CA LEU A 122 -0.83 -10.92 -8.84
C LEU A 122 -0.95 -12.20 -9.70
N GLY A 123 -2.15 -12.72 -9.90
CA GLY A 123 -2.39 -13.95 -10.67
C GLY A 123 -1.88 -15.22 -9.98
N ILE A 124 -1.70 -15.19 -8.67
CA ILE A 124 -1.20 -16.33 -7.87
C ILE A 124 -2.34 -17.34 -7.67
N SER A 125 -2.05 -18.63 -7.80
CA SER A 125 -3.03 -19.69 -7.56
C SER A 125 -3.24 -19.93 -6.06
N PHE A 126 -4.37 -20.50 -5.67
CA PHE A 126 -4.62 -20.84 -4.26
C PHE A 126 -3.60 -21.86 -3.73
N GLU A 127 -3.18 -22.82 -4.56
CA GLU A 127 -2.17 -23.83 -4.19
C GLU A 127 -0.83 -23.17 -3.85
N GLN A 128 -0.37 -22.22 -4.68
CA GLN A 128 0.84 -21.45 -4.42
C GLN A 128 0.73 -20.63 -3.13
N HIS A 129 -0.42 -20.00 -2.86
CA HIS A 129 -0.64 -19.30 -1.58
C HIS A 129 -0.44 -20.24 -0.38
N ILE A 130 -1.00 -21.45 -0.42
CA ILE A 130 -0.85 -22.43 0.67
C ILE A 130 0.60 -22.91 0.80
N GLU A 131 1.33 -23.04 -0.32
CA GLU A 131 2.75 -23.38 -0.29
C GLU A 131 3.57 -22.30 0.44
N VAL A 132 3.35 -21.02 0.12
CA VAL A 132 4.03 -19.89 0.80
C VAL A 132 3.65 -19.82 2.28
N VAL A 133 2.36 -19.96 2.62
CA VAL A 133 1.89 -19.99 4.02
C VAL A 133 2.55 -21.12 4.81
N ARG A 134 2.65 -22.31 4.22
CA ARG A 134 3.33 -23.45 4.86
C ARG A 134 4.80 -23.19 5.06
N ASN A 135 5.45 -22.54 4.10
CA ASN A 135 6.87 -22.23 4.20
C ASN A 135 7.15 -21.33 5.40
N ILE A 136 6.37 -20.24 5.56
CA ILE A 136 6.50 -19.30 6.69
C ILE A 136 6.25 -20.00 8.04
N ILE A 137 5.17 -20.78 8.15
CA ILE A 137 4.86 -21.53 9.39
C ILE A 137 5.97 -22.54 9.74
N THR A 138 6.65 -23.09 8.74
CA THR A 138 7.72 -24.08 8.97
C THR A 138 9.05 -23.42 9.28
N GLU A 139 9.37 -22.28 8.65
CA GLU A 139 10.60 -21.51 8.88
C GLU A 139 10.62 -20.82 10.25
N ASP A 140 9.49 -20.37 10.80
CA ASP A 140 9.42 -19.75 12.14
C ASP A 140 9.62 -20.76 13.31
N VAL A 141 9.75 -22.05 13.02
CA VAL A 141 9.90 -23.12 14.04
C VAL A 141 11.38 -23.48 14.33
N GLU A 142 12.36 -22.83 13.68
CA GLU A 142 13.80 -23.01 13.98
C GLU A 142 14.43 -21.93 14.88
#